data_AF-A0A519BMX9-F1
#
_entry.id   AF-A0A519BMX9-F1
#
_cell.length_a   1.000
_cell.length_b   1.000
_cell.length_c   1.000
_cell.angle_alpha   90.00
_cell.angle_beta   90.00
_cell.angle_gamma   90.00
#
_symmetry.space_group_name_H-M   'P 1'
#
loop_
_entity.id
_entity.type
_entity.pdbx_description
1 polymer ?
#
loop_
_entity_poly.entity_id
_entity_poly.type
_entity_poly.pdbx_seq_one_letter_code
_entity_poly.pdbx_strand_id
1 'polypeptide(L)'
;MKLSKISCEKLIDLKVDIARKILILNKYILLVILEGRENIKNLSDIFDKKQLFINIMLKIKIDYNDLSKLNENYTNKIIILKKIISENINIEKSITDKFSAKQENLAEKIKFLKKISYAMKAYKSNIT
;
A
#
# COMPACT_ATOMS: atom_id res chain seq x y z
N MET A 1 -12.16 -5.66 -35.26
CA MET A 1 -10.92 -6.28 -34.71
C MET A 1 -11.31 -7.25 -33.59
N LYS A 2 -11.22 -8.57 -33.82
CA LYS A 2 -11.28 -9.53 -32.71
C LYS A 2 -9.95 -9.42 -31.96
N LEU A 3 -9.97 -8.93 -30.72
CA LEU A 3 -8.83 -9.06 -29.83
C LEU A 3 -8.54 -10.57 -29.72
N SER A 4 -7.50 -11.04 -30.40
CA SER A 4 -6.96 -12.37 -30.21
C SER A 4 -6.82 -12.62 -28.71
N LYS A 5 -7.35 -13.75 -28.21
CA LYS A 5 -7.20 -14.16 -26.81
C LYS A 5 -5.75 -13.93 -26.37
N ILE A 6 -5.54 -13.01 -25.42
CA ILE A 6 -4.22 -12.84 -24.79
C ILE A 6 -3.88 -14.18 -24.13
N SER A 7 -2.68 -14.71 -24.39
CA SER A 7 -2.28 -16.00 -23.82
C SER A 7 -2.18 -15.92 -22.29
N CYS A 8 -2.48 -17.03 -21.61
CA CYS A 8 -2.37 -17.16 -20.15
C CYS A 8 -1.00 -16.69 -19.65
N GLU A 9 0.05 -17.08 -20.36
CA GLU A 9 1.44 -16.67 -20.16
C GLU A 9 1.66 -15.16 -20.09
N LYS A 10 1.14 -14.42 -21.08
CA LYS A 10 1.24 -12.95 -21.11
C LYS A 10 0.47 -12.29 -19.96
N LEU A 11 -0.62 -12.91 -19.51
CA LEU A 11 -1.38 -12.44 -18.35
C LEU A 11 -0.61 -12.67 -17.04
N ILE A 12 0.11 -13.79 -16.91
CA ILE A 12 1.00 -14.07 -15.78
C ILE A 12 2.13 -13.05 -15.73
N ASP A 13 2.76 -12.77 -16.87
CA ASP A 13 3.84 -11.77 -16.96
C ASP A 13 3.35 -10.39 -16.53
N LEU A 14 2.20 -9.97 -17.05
CA LEU A 14 1.59 -8.71 -16.67
C LEU A 14 1.28 -8.65 -15.17
N LYS A 15 0.79 -9.73 -14.56
CA LYS A 15 0.56 -9.78 -13.10
C LYS A 15 1.86 -9.66 -12.30
N VAL A 16 2.93 -10.33 -12.73
CA VAL A 16 4.25 -10.22 -12.09
C VAL A 16 4.76 -8.77 -12.15
N ASP A 17 4.66 -8.14 -13.32
CA ASP A 17 5.12 -6.76 -13.49
C ASP A 17 4.33 -5.77 -12.65
N ILE A 18 3.00 -5.89 -12.63
CA ILE A 18 2.15 -5.05 -11.77
C ILE A 18 2.49 -5.27 -10.29
N ALA A 19 2.65 -6.52 -9.85
CA ALA A 19 3.00 -6.83 -8.46
C ALA A 19 4.35 -6.23 -8.04
N ARG A 20 5.34 -6.21 -8.96
CA ARG A 20 6.63 -5.54 -8.74
C ARG A 20 6.48 -4.02 -8.64
N LYS A 21 5.64 -3.41 -9.48
CA LYS A 21 5.36 -1.96 -9.39
C LYS A 21 4.72 -1.61 -8.06
N ILE A 22 3.75 -2.38 -7.59
CA ILE A 22 3.15 -2.22 -6.26
C ILE A 22 4.22 -2.34 -5.17
N LEU A 23 5.13 -3.31 -5.27
CA LEU A 23 6.23 -3.49 -4.31
C LEU A 23 7.15 -2.27 -4.22
N ILE A 24 7.51 -1.68 -5.37
CA ILE A 24 8.32 -0.46 -5.41
C ILE A 24 7.59 0.70 -4.71
N LEU A 25 6.29 0.88 -5.00
CA LEU A 25 5.49 1.92 -4.35
C LEU A 25 5.42 1.70 -2.83
N ASN A 26 5.19 0.46 -2.39
CA ASN A 26 5.17 0.10 -0.97
C ASN A 26 6.51 0.39 -0.28
N LYS A 27 7.64 0.03 -0.90
CA LYS A 27 8.99 0.35 -0.36
C LYS A 27 9.21 1.86 -0.27
N TYR A 28 8.80 2.61 -1.29
CA TYR A 28 8.92 4.07 -1.30
C TYR A 28 8.07 4.71 -0.20
N ILE A 29 6.79 4.31 -0.06
CA ILE A 29 5.91 4.80 1.01
C ILE A 29 6.55 4.54 2.38
N LEU A 30 7.02 3.32 2.62
CA LEU A 30 7.66 2.96 3.89
C LEU A 30 8.89 3.83 4.15
N LEU A 31 9.75 4.05 3.15
CA LEU A 31 10.93 4.90 3.28
C LEU A 31 10.55 6.33 3.68
N VAL A 32 9.57 6.93 2.98
CA VAL A 32 9.09 8.28 3.29
C VAL A 32 8.59 8.39 4.74
N ILE A 33 7.86 7.37 5.21
CA ILE A 33 7.33 7.30 6.58
C ILE A 33 8.44 7.19 7.62
N LEU A 34 9.49 6.41 7.32
CA LEU A 34 10.63 6.19 8.21
C LEU A 34 11.54 7.43 8.29
N GLU A 35 11.72 8.14 7.18
CA GLU A 35 12.52 9.38 7.15
C GLU A 35 11.78 10.60 7.72
N GLY A 36 10.48 10.48 8.06
CA GLY A 36 9.70 11.62 8.54
C GLY A 36 9.46 12.68 7.47
N ARG A 37 9.59 12.32 6.18
CA ARG A 37 9.51 13.25 5.03
C ARG A 37 8.14 13.23 4.37
N GLU A 38 7.10 12.98 5.17
CA GLU A 38 5.74 12.86 4.65
C GLU A 38 5.25 14.19 4.09
N ASN A 39 5.23 14.31 2.76
CA ASN A 39 4.39 15.30 2.10
C ASN A 39 3.03 14.66 1.80
N ILE A 40 1.99 15.09 2.52
CA ILE A 40 0.64 14.50 2.50
C ILE A 40 0.08 14.43 1.07
N LYS A 41 0.26 15.48 0.26
CA LYS A 41 -0.23 15.52 -1.13
C LYS A 41 0.47 14.47 -2.00
N ASN A 42 1.80 14.42 -1.93
CA ASN A 42 2.59 13.45 -2.70
C ASN A 42 2.27 12.01 -2.28
N LEU A 43 2.01 11.77 -1.00
CA LEU A 43 1.71 10.44 -0.49
C LEU A 43 0.32 9.97 -0.94
N SER A 44 -0.67 10.87 -0.96
CA SER A 44 -2.00 10.59 -1.50
C SER A 44 -1.93 10.18 -2.98
N ASP A 45 -1.20 10.94 -3.80
CA ASP A 45 -1.02 10.63 -5.23
C ASP A 45 -0.38 9.24 -5.45
N ILE A 46 0.49 8.82 -4.54
CA ILE A 46 1.15 7.51 -4.59
C ILE A 46 0.18 6.40 -4.19
N PHE A 47 -0.66 6.62 -3.18
CA PHE A 47 -1.72 5.68 -2.81
C PHE A 47 -2.73 5.50 -3.96
N ASP A 48 -3.10 6.58 -4.66
CA ASP A 48 -4.01 6.49 -5.80
C ASP A 48 -3.40 5.67 -6.95
N LYS A 49 -2.12 5.90 -7.27
CA LYS A 49 -1.38 5.08 -8.25
C LYS A 49 -1.31 3.61 -7.84
N LYS A 50 -1.05 3.34 -6.56
CA LYS A 50 -1.04 1.97 -6.02
C LYS A 50 -2.42 1.32 -6.15
N GLN A 51 -3.49 2.04 -5.83
CA GLN A 51 -4.86 1.57 -5.96
C GLN A 51 -5.21 1.23 -7.41
N LEU A 52 -4.77 2.06 -8.36
CA LEU A 52 -4.93 1.78 -9.79
C LEU A 52 -4.26 0.45 -10.18
N PHE A 53 -3.03 0.21 -9.75
CA PHE A 53 -2.33 -1.04 -10.04
C PHE A 53 -3.04 -2.27 -9.44
N ILE A 54 -3.52 -2.17 -8.20
CA ILE A 54 -4.33 -3.23 -7.56
C ILE A 54 -5.59 -3.49 -8.38
N ASN A 55 -6.31 -2.44 -8.77
CA ASN A 55 -7.54 -2.55 -9.56
C ASN A 55 -7.29 -3.22 -10.92
N ILE A 56 -6.18 -2.90 -11.59
CA ILE A 56 -5.79 -3.57 -12.85
C ILE A 56 -5.48 -5.05 -12.56
N MET A 57 -4.71 -5.35 -11.52
CA MET A 57 -4.33 -6.72 -11.16
C MET A 57 -5.54 -7.61 -10.87
N LEU A 58 -6.57 -7.06 -10.20
CA LEU A 58 -7.83 -7.75 -9.91
C LEU A 58 -8.67 -8.03 -11.16
N LYS A 59 -8.60 -7.17 -12.17
CA LYS A 59 -9.32 -7.35 -13.44
C LYS A 59 -8.70 -8.43 -14.33
N ILE A 60 -7.41 -8.74 -14.15
CA ILE A 60 -6.74 -9.80 -14.90
C ILE A 60 -7.19 -11.16 -14.37
N LYS A 61 -8.10 -11.82 -15.10
CA LYS A 61 -8.52 -13.19 -14.84
C LYS A 61 -7.60 -14.16 -15.57
N ILE A 62 -7.00 -15.07 -14.83
CA ILE A 62 -6.22 -16.18 -15.37
C ILE A 62 -7.13 -17.41 -15.26
N ASP A 63 -7.31 -18.13 -16.36
CA ASP A 63 -7.99 -19.42 -16.31
C ASP A 63 -7.01 -20.44 -15.73
N TYR A 64 -7.32 -20.92 -14.53
CA TYR A 64 -6.46 -21.84 -13.78
C TYR A 64 -6.53 -23.27 -14.33
N ASN A 65 -7.52 -23.59 -15.18
CA ASN A 65 -7.65 -24.92 -15.79
C ASN A 65 -6.60 -25.17 -16.88
N ASP A 66 -6.04 -24.11 -17.48
CA ASP A 66 -4.96 -24.19 -18.47
C ASP A 66 -3.55 -24.21 -17.81
N LEU A 67 -3.44 -24.16 -16.48
CA LEU A 67 -2.16 -24.20 -15.77
C LEU A 67 -1.38 -25.50 -16.00
N SER A 68 -2.07 -26.62 -16.19
CA SER A 68 -1.45 -27.92 -16.46
C SER A 68 -0.72 -27.98 -17.82
N LYS A 69 -0.99 -26.99 -18.69
CA LYS A 69 -0.33 -26.84 -20.00
C LYS A 69 0.80 -25.81 -19.98
N LEU A 70 1.08 -25.19 -18.83
CA LEU A 70 2.19 -24.25 -18.71
C LEU A 70 3.52 -24.99 -18.68
N ASN A 71 4.51 -24.43 -19.35
CA ASN A 71 5.89 -24.87 -19.18
C ASN A 71 6.41 -24.53 -17.78
N GLU A 72 7.50 -25.18 -17.38
CA GLU A 72 8.14 -25.03 -16.07
C GLU A 72 8.50 -23.58 -15.74
N ASN A 73 8.88 -22.77 -16.74
CA ASN A 73 9.21 -21.35 -16.56
C ASN A 73 8.02 -20.54 -16.02
N TYR A 74 6.80 -20.80 -16.49
CA TYR A 74 5.62 -20.07 -16.00
C TYR A 74 5.15 -20.55 -14.64
N THR A 75 5.35 -21.83 -14.30
CA THR A 75 5.18 -22.34 -12.93
C THR A 75 6.10 -21.60 -11.96
N ASN A 76 7.37 -21.42 -12.34
CA ASN A 76 8.33 -20.61 -11.57
C ASN A 76 7.90 -19.15 -11.43
N LYS A 77 7.35 -18.54 -12.49
CA LYS A 77 6.82 -17.16 -12.41
C LYS A 77 5.64 -17.02 -11.46
N ILE A 78 4.77 -18.03 -11.35
CA ILE A 78 3.67 -18.04 -10.37
C ILE A 78 4.23 -18.10 -8.94
N ILE A 79 5.30 -18.88 -8.70
CA ILE A 79 5.98 -18.93 -7.40
C ILE A 79 6.57 -17.55 -7.08
N ILE A 80 7.24 -16.92 -8.04
CA ILE A 80 7.78 -15.55 -7.90
C ILE A 80 6.66 -14.57 -7.58
N LEU A 81 5.52 -14.64 -8.29
CA LEU A 81 4.36 -13.80 -8.03
C LEU A 81 3.85 -13.94 -6.59
N LYS A 82 3.71 -15.18 -6.10
CA LYS A 82 3.29 -15.44 -4.71
C LYS A 82 4.27 -14.84 -3.71
N LYS A 83 5.58 -14.94 -3.96
CA LYS A 83 6.61 -14.33 -3.11
C LYS A 83 6.50 -12.81 -3.08
N ILE A 84 6.32 -12.17 -4.23
CA ILE A 84 6.14 -10.71 -4.33
C ILE A 84 4.85 -10.26 -3.61
N ILE A 85 3.76 -11.00 -3.74
CA ILE A 85 2.51 -10.69 -3.02
C ILE A 85 2.71 -10.78 -1.51
N SER A 86 3.38 -11.82 -1.01
CA SER A 86 3.71 -11.96 0.41
C SER A 86 4.57 -10.80 0.93
N GLU A 87 5.59 -10.40 0.17
CA GLU A 87 6.43 -9.25 0.50
C GLU A 87 5.62 -7.94 0.55
N ASN A 88 4.71 -7.73 -0.41
CA ASN A 88 3.80 -6.59 -0.40
C ASN A 88 2.94 -6.54 0.88
N ILE A 89 2.32 -7.66 1.27
CA ILE A 89 1.48 -7.75 2.48
C ILE A 89 2.30 -7.40 3.73
N ASN A 90 3.53 -7.91 3.84
CA ASN A 90 4.39 -7.63 4.99
C ASN A 90 4.79 -6.15 5.09
N ILE A 91 5.08 -5.51 3.96
CA ILE A 91 5.40 -4.08 3.92
C ILE A 91 4.14 -3.25 4.23
N GLU A 92 2.97 -3.63 3.72
CA GLU A 92 1.70 -2.96 4.01
C GLU A 92 1.35 -3.00 5.50
N LYS A 93 1.58 -4.14 6.15
CA LYS A 93 1.45 -4.26 7.60
C LYS A 93 2.38 -3.28 8.31
N SER A 94 3.65 -3.23 7.91
CA SER A 94 4.64 -2.31 8.49
C SER A 94 4.26 -0.84 8.31
N ILE A 95 3.74 -0.47 7.12
CA ILE A 95 3.23 0.88 6.84
C ILE A 95 2.06 1.21 7.77
N THR A 96 1.11 0.29 7.91
CA THR A 96 -0.08 0.46 8.76
C THR A 96 0.32 0.63 10.22
N ASP A 97 1.19 -0.24 10.74
CA ASP A 97 1.68 -0.18 12.12
C ASP A 97 2.36 1.17 12.41
N LYS A 98 3.15 1.69 11.46
CA LYS A 98 3.80 3.00 11.61
C LYS A 98 2.80 4.16 11.61
N PHE A 99 1.76 4.12 10.77
CA PHE A 99 0.71 5.14 10.81
C PHE A 99 -0.09 5.10 12.11
N SER A 100 -0.46 3.91 12.59
CA SER A 100 -1.16 3.73 13.86
C SER A 100 -0.36 4.32 15.03
N ALA A 101 0.94 4.02 15.12
CA ALA A 101 1.81 4.59 16.15
C ALA A 101 1.91 6.12 16.07
N LYS A 102 1.95 6.70 14.86
CA LYS A 102 1.92 8.16 14.68
C LYS A 102 0.58 8.77 15.10
N GLN A 103 -0.53 8.09 14.80
CA GLN A 103 -1.87 8.53 15.17
C GLN A 103 -2.06 8.56 16.70
N GLU A 104 -1.59 7.52 17.40
CA GLU A 104 -1.63 7.46 18.87
C GLU A 104 -0.83 8.61 19.50
N ASN A 105 0.40 8.85 19.05
CA ASN A 105 1.23 9.95 19.52
C ASN A 105 0.56 11.32 19.28
N LEU A 106 -0.04 11.52 18.10
CA LEU A 106 -0.76 12.75 17.79
C LEU A 106 -1.99 12.93 18.69
N ALA A 107 -2.74 11.86 18.95
CA ALA A 107 -3.91 11.89 19.82
C ALA A 107 -3.53 12.28 21.26
N GLU A 108 -2.40 11.79 21.78
CA GLU A 108 -1.88 12.18 23.09
C GLU A 108 -1.50 13.67 23.14
N LYS A 109 -0.81 14.18 22.12
CA LYS A 109 -0.46 15.60 22.01
C LYS A 109 -1.70 16.49 21.96
N ILE A 110 -2.73 16.10 21.20
CA ILE A 110 -4.01 16.83 21.16
C ILE A 110 -4.68 16.83 22.54
N LYS A 111 -4.68 15.69 23.25
CA LYS A 111 -5.23 15.60 24.61
C LYS A 111 -4.49 16.53 25.57
N PHE A 112 -3.17 16.62 25.46
CA PHE A 112 -2.36 17.54 26.26
C PHE A 112 -2.67 19.01 25.96
N LEU A 113 -2.76 19.39 24.68
CA LEU A 113 -3.15 20.75 24.28
C LEU A 113 -4.55 21.14 24.78
N LYS A 114 -5.52 20.21 24.77
CA LYS A 114 -6.84 20.44 25.36
C LYS A 114 -6.75 20.74 26.86
N LYS A 115 -5.93 20.00 27.62
CA LYS A 115 -5.70 20.26 29.05
C LYS A 115 -5.12 21.65 29.28
N ILE A 116 -4.11 22.06 28.49
CA ILE A 116 -3.54 23.41 28.56
C ILE A 116 -4.63 24.45 28.27
N SER A 117 -5.41 24.26 27.20
CA SER A 117 -6.48 25.19 26.83
C SER A 117 -7.52 25.34 27.94
N TYR A 118 -7.92 24.25 28.61
CA TYR A 118 -8.84 24.32 29.74
C TYR A 118 -8.23 25.07 30.94
N ALA A 119 -6.97 24.80 31.27
CA ALA A 119 -6.29 25.51 32.36
C ALA A 119 -6.20 27.03 32.09
N MET A 120 -5.86 27.42 30.86
CA MET A 120 -5.83 28.83 30.46
C MET A 120 -7.21 29.50 30.55
N LYS A 121 -8.28 28.80 30.14
CA LYS A 121 -9.65 29.30 30.27
C LYS A 121 -10.05 29.49 31.73
N ALA A 122 -9.75 28.53 32.60
CA ALA A 122 -10.03 28.62 34.02
C ALA A 122 -9.27 29.78 34.68
N TYR A 123 -8.01 29.97 34.34
CA TYR A 123 -7.22 31.10 34.83
C TYR A 123 -7.83 32.44 34.40
N LYS A 124 -8.20 32.59 33.12
CA LYS A 124 -8.87 33.79 32.61
C LYS A 124 -10.15 34.11 33.38
N SER A 125 -10.98 33.10 33.66
CA SER A 125 -12.24 33.26 34.40
C SER A 125 -12.06 33.66 35.87
N ASN A 126 -10.90 33.39 36.47
CA ASN A 126 -10.61 33.75 37.87
C ASN A 126 -10.07 35.19 38.04
N ILE A 127 -9.75 35.87 36.93
CA ILE A 127 -9.20 37.24 36.94
C ILE A 127 -10.28 38.30 36.62
N THR A 128 -11.44 37.86 36.11
CA THR A 128 -12.67 38.65 35.93
C THR A 128 -13.66 38.38 37.02
#